data_AF-A0ABD0ZVD5-F1
#
_entry.id   AF-A0ABD0ZVD5-F1
#
_cell.length_a   1.000
_cell.length_b   1.000
_cell.length_c   1.000
_cell.angle_alpha   90.00
_cell.angle_beta   90.00
_cell.angle_gamma   90.00
#
_symmetry.space_group_name_H-M   'P 1'
#
loop_
_entity.id
_entity.type
_entity.pdbx_description
1 polymer ?
#
loop_
_entity_poly.entity_id
_entity_poly.type
_entity_poly.pdbx_seq_one_letter_code
_entity_poly.pdbx_strand_id
1 'polypeptide(L)'
;MGKGFKSLVTRCIYVGKMDDTMKKLKIATEELKDLGNSVMKRVKICEEQQQMKRLDKVQTWLRQADIVIKEAEEYFLMSSSSSHGLISSSHKMEKKICKKLKEVQEIKSKGMFEIVAESIGGGIGGGGGGSAVKDSDEQTVGLEAVSGLVWRCLTMENTGIIGLYGVEGVGKTTVLTQVNNRLLQQKANGFDFVLWVFVSKNLNLEKIQDTIREKIGFLDRTWTSKTEEEKASKIFEILSKRRFALFLDDVWEKVDLVKAGVPPPDAQNRSKIVFTTCSEEVCKEMSAQTKIKVEKLAWERAWDLFKKNVGEDTVKSHPDIAKVAQEVAARCDGLPLALVTIGRAMASKKTPQEWRDALYILSTSPPNFSVLKLLDRN
;
A
#
# COMPACT_ATOMS: atom_id res chain seq x y z
N MET A 1 32.14 -24.24 -60.45
CA MET A 1 31.74 -23.25 -59.41
C MET A 1 30.77 -23.84 -58.36
N GLY A 2 30.93 -25.10 -57.89
CA GLY A 2 29.87 -25.79 -57.11
C GLY A 2 30.13 -26.03 -55.61
N LYS A 3 31.39 -26.11 -55.16
CA LYS A 3 31.72 -26.50 -53.77
C LYS A 3 31.79 -25.31 -52.78
N GLY A 4 32.27 -24.15 -53.24
CA GLY A 4 32.40 -22.95 -52.41
C GLY A 4 31.07 -22.28 -52.05
N PHE A 5 30.12 -22.23 -53.00
CA PHE A 5 28.81 -21.61 -52.80
C PHE A 5 27.95 -22.40 -51.80
N LYS A 6 27.93 -23.74 -51.89
CA LYS A 6 27.20 -24.61 -50.95
C LYS A 6 27.74 -24.50 -49.52
N SER A 7 29.05 -24.33 -49.36
CA SER A 7 29.71 -24.10 -48.07
C SER A 7 29.33 -22.73 -47.46
N LEU A 8 29.27 -21.67 -48.28
CA LEU A 8 28.89 -20.33 -47.82
C LEU A 8 27.41 -20.25 -47.41
N VAL A 9 26.50 -20.84 -48.19
CA VAL A 9 25.06 -20.88 -47.87
C VAL A 9 24.82 -21.64 -46.56
N THR A 10 25.50 -22.77 -46.36
CA THR A 10 25.40 -23.54 -45.11
C THR A 10 25.91 -22.74 -43.91
N ARG A 11 27.00 -21.96 -44.09
CA ARG A 11 27.54 -21.06 -43.06
C ARG A 11 26.57 -19.93 -42.72
N CYS A 12 25.94 -19.29 -43.70
CA CYS A 12 24.96 -18.22 -43.49
C CYS A 12 23.70 -18.72 -42.76
N ILE A 13 23.16 -19.88 -43.15
CA ILE A 13 22.01 -20.49 -42.46
C ILE A 13 22.35 -20.82 -41.01
N TYR A 14 23.56 -21.35 -40.78
CA TYR A 14 24.01 -21.73 -39.45
C TYR A 14 24.24 -20.52 -38.52
N VAL A 15 24.87 -19.45 -39.03
CA VAL A 15 25.03 -18.20 -38.28
C VAL A 15 23.68 -17.57 -37.95
N GLY A 16 22.71 -17.59 -38.88
CA GLY A 16 21.35 -17.09 -38.63
C GLY A 16 20.62 -17.85 -37.52
N LYS A 17 20.72 -19.18 -37.51
CA LYS A 17 20.10 -20.03 -36.47
C LYS A 17 20.71 -19.80 -35.08
N MET A 18 22.02 -19.57 -35.00
CA MET A 18 22.71 -19.26 -33.75
C MET A 18 22.28 -17.89 -33.21
N ASP A 19 22.16 -16.89 -34.09
CA ASP A 19 21.69 -15.54 -33.75
C ASP A 19 20.24 -15.56 -33.22
N ASP A 20 19.35 -16.32 -33.86
CA ASP A 20 17.97 -16.51 -33.39
C ASP A 20 17.90 -17.21 -32.03
N THR A 21 18.74 -18.21 -31.79
CA THR A 21 18.79 -18.92 -30.51
C THR A 21 19.34 -18.02 -29.40
N MET A 22 20.32 -17.17 -29.72
CA MET A 22 20.87 -16.19 -28.80
C MET A 22 19.85 -15.10 -28.44
N LYS A 23 19.07 -14.61 -29.41
CA LYS A 23 17.95 -13.70 -29.15
C LYS A 23 16.92 -14.32 -28.21
N LYS A 24 16.57 -15.59 -28.41
CA LYS A 24 15.66 -16.33 -27.52
C LYS A 24 16.21 -16.45 -26.10
N LEU A 25 17.51 -16.74 -25.95
CA LEU A 25 18.17 -16.76 -24.64
C LEU A 25 18.10 -15.39 -23.97
N LYS A 26 18.43 -14.31 -24.70
CA LYS A 26 18.37 -12.95 -24.17
C LYS A 26 16.98 -12.57 -23.67
N ILE A 27 15.93 -12.86 -24.46
CA ILE A 27 14.53 -12.62 -24.06
C ILE A 27 14.18 -13.43 -22.81
N ALA A 28 14.47 -14.74 -22.80
CA ALA A 28 14.13 -15.60 -21.67
C ALA A 28 14.85 -15.18 -20.38
N THR A 29 16.11 -14.74 -20.48
CA THR A 29 16.90 -14.23 -19.35
C THR A 29 16.29 -12.95 -18.78
N GLU A 30 15.88 -12.00 -19.64
CA GLU A 30 15.24 -10.75 -19.18
C GLU A 30 13.90 -11.05 -18.49
N GLU A 31 13.10 -11.97 -19.05
CA GLU A 31 11.85 -12.38 -18.42
C GLU A 31 12.05 -13.07 -17.06
N LEU A 32 13.12 -13.84 -16.90
CA LEU A 32 13.48 -14.45 -15.62
C LEU A 32 13.93 -13.39 -14.61
N LYS A 33 14.66 -12.37 -15.05
CA LYS A 33 15.09 -11.23 -14.24
C LYS A 33 13.91 -10.41 -13.74
N ASP A 34 12.97 -10.10 -14.63
CA ASP A 34 11.70 -9.45 -14.27
C ASP A 34 10.91 -10.27 -13.25
N LEU A 35 10.78 -11.58 -13.46
CA LEU A 35 10.08 -12.48 -12.55
C LEU A 35 10.77 -12.53 -11.19
N GLY A 36 12.10 -12.58 -11.15
CA GLY A 36 12.91 -12.53 -9.93
C GLY A 36 12.69 -11.24 -9.15
N ASN A 37 12.75 -10.09 -9.81
CA ASN A 37 12.47 -8.78 -9.21
C ASN A 37 11.04 -8.69 -8.65
N SER A 38 10.09 -9.24 -9.40
CA SER A 38 8.67 -9.37 -9.01
C SER A 38 8.50 -10.17 -7.71
N VAL A 39 9.05 -11.39 -7.66
CA VAL A 39 9.00 -12.27 -6.48
C VAL A 39 9.68 -11.59 -5.31
N MET A 40 10.84 -10.97 -5.54
CA MET A 40 11.59 -10.25 -4.52
C MET A 40 10.81 -9.04 -3.97
N LYS A 41 10.06 -8.31 -4.80
CA LYS A 41 9.18 -7.21 -4.34
C LYS A 41 8.06 -7.73 -3.44
N ARG A 42 7.39 -8.83 -3.82
CA ARG A 42 6.37 -9.47 -2.97
C ARG A 42 6.95 -9.96 -1.66
N VAL A 43 8.13 -10.55 -1.70
CA VAL A 43 8.87 -10.98 -0.51
C VAL A 43 9.19 -9.79 0.39
N LYS A 44 9.66 -8.65 -0.15
CA LYS A 44 9.88 -7.43 0.64
C LYS A 44 8.60 -6.92 1.28
N ILE A 45 7.48 -6.91 0.54
CA ILE A 45 6.17 -6.53 1.10
C ILE A 45 5.82 -7.45 2.28
N CYS A 46 5.97 -8.77 2.11
CA CYS A 46 5.70 -9.74 3.18
C CYS A 46 6.67 -9.61 4.36
N GLU A 47 7.97 -9.43 4.13
CA GLU A 47 9.00 -9.33 5.17
C GLU A 47 8.95 -7.98 5.90
N GLU A 48 8.88 -6.87 5.17
CA GLU A 48 8.97 -5.52 5.72
C GLU A 48 7.63 -5.03 6.26
N GLN A 49 6.53 -5.22 5.51
CA GLN A 49 5.21 -4.69 5.88
C GLN A 49 4.38 -5.68 6.69
N GLN A 50 4.57 -6.99 6.51
CA GLN A 50 3.76 -8.04 7.14
C GLN A 50 4.57 -8.89 8.14
N GLN A 51 5.87 -8.64 8.30
CA GLN A 51 6.75 -9.33 9.25
C GLN A 51 6.72 -10.87 9.11
N MET A 52 6.51 -11.37 7.88
CA MET A 52 6.47 -12.78 7.54
C MET A 52 7.86 -13.31 7.18
N LYS A 53 8.08 -14.62 7.34
CA LYS A 53 9.33 -15.26 6.91
C LYS A 53 9.17 -15.78 5.49
N ARG A 54 10.06 -15.35 4.59
CA ARG A 54 10.17 -15.91 3.23
C ARG A 54 10.33 -17.43 3.27
N LEU A 55 9.64 -18.12 2.38
CA LEU A 55 9.72 -19.57 2.25
C LEU A 55 11.11 -19.99 1.73
N ASP A 56 11.67 -21.07 2.29
CA ASP A 56 13.00 -21.57 1.89
C ASP A 56 13.07 -21.93 0.39
N LYS A 57 11.96 -22.45 -0.17
CA LYS A 57 11.83 -22.74 -1.61
C LYS A 57 11.93 -21.48 -2.48
N VAL A 58 11.44 -20.35 -1.99
CA VAL A 58 11.50 -19.05 -2.69
C VAL A 58 12.90 -18.47 -2.60
N GLN A 59 13.54 -18.57 -1.44
CA GLN A 59 14.94 -18.18 -1.26
C GLN A 59 15.88 -18.97 -2.18
N THR A 60 15.66 -20.29 -2.26
CA THR A 60 16.44 -21.19 -3.10
C THR A 60 16.24 -20.87 -4.58
N TRP A 61 15.00 -20.64 -4.98
CA TRP A 61 14.68 -20.26 -6.35
C TRP A 61 15.29 -18.91 -6.74
N LEU A 62 15.22 -17.89 -5.89
CA LEU A 62 15.84 -16.58 -6.16
C LEU A 62 17.35 -16.69 -6.37
N ARG A 63 18.04 -17.51 -5.56
CA ARG A 63 19.47 -17.80 -5.74
C ARG A 63 19.75 -18.52 -7.06
N GLN A 64 18.96 -19.54 -7.38
CA GLN A 64 19.10 -20.28 -8.65
C GLN A 64 18.87 -19.38 -9.86
N ALA A 65 17.86 -18.50 -9.81
CA ALA A 65 17.59 -17.53 -10.85
C ALA A 65 18.77 -16.56 -11.04
N ASP A 66 19.33 -16.01 -9.97
CA ASP A 66 20.49 -15.10 -10.04
C ASP A 66 21.73 -15.78 -10.65
N ILE A 67 22.01 -17.03 -10.27
CA ILE A 67 23.12 -17.82 -10.85
C ILE A 67 22.91 -18.03 -12.35
N VAL A 68 21.74 -18.51 -12.75
CA VAL A 68 21.46 -18.82 -14.16
C VAL A 68 21.42 -17.55 -15.02
N ILE A 69 20.93 -16.42 -14.47
CA ILE A 69 20.98 -15.12 -15.14
C ILE A 69 22.43 -14.70 -15.38
N LYS A 70 23.30 -14.74 -14.35
CA LYS A 70 24.72 -14.37 -14.47
C LYS A 70 25.44 -15.23 -15.50
N GLU A 71 25.26 -16.54 -15.43
CA GLU A 71 25.84 -17.47 -16.41
C GLU A 71 25.33 -17.20 -17.82
N ALA A 72 24.06 -16.83 -18.01
CA ALA A 72 23.52 -16.46 -19.32
C ALA A 72 24.12 -15.13 -19.84
N GLU A 73 24.31 -14.15 -18.96
CA GLU A 73 24.92 -12.86 -19.28
C GLU A 73 26.38 -13.00 -19.73
N GLU A 74 27.13 -13.97 -19.19
CA GLU A 74 28.49 -14.29 -19.66
C GLU A 74 28.51 -14.69 -21.15
N TYR A 75 27.50 -15.44 -21.63
CA TYR A 75 27.42 -15.79 -23.05
C TYR A 75 27.15 -14.57 -23.93
N PHE A 76 26.41 -13.57 -23.45
CA PHE A 76 26.17 -12.32 -24.19
C PHE A 76 27.46 -11.53 -24.40
N LEU A 77 28.33 -11.51 -23.38
CA LEU A 77 29.64 -10.87 -23.45
C LEU A 77 30.56 -11.61 -24.43
N MET A 78 30.62 -12.95 -24.34
CA MET A 78 31.45 -13.77 -25.24
C MET A 78 31.03 -13.67 -26.72
N SER A 79 29.72 -13.50 -26.97
CA SER A 79 29.17 -13.33 -28.32
C SER A 79 29.55 -11.98 -28.96
N SER A 80 29.88 -10.98 -28.14
CA SER A 80 30.22 -9.63 -28.61
C SER A 80 31.71 -9.49 -28.97
N SER A 81 32.55 -10.47 -28.60
CA SER A 81 34.01 -10.42 -28.75
C SER A 81 34.58 -11.35 -29.83
N SER A 82 33.78 -12.23 -30.43
CA SER A 82 34.27 -13.30 -31.31
C SER A 82 34.12 -12.98 -32.80
N SER A 83 34.99 -12.10 -33.29
CA SER A 83 35.29 -11.96 -34.72
C SER A 83 36.37 -13.00 -35.10
N HIS A 84 36.01 -13.99 -35.93
CA HIS A 84 36.86 -15.05 -36.51
C HIS A 84 37.12 -16.31 -35.66
N GLY A 85 36.54 -17.45 -36.10
CA GLY A 85 36.91 -18.78 -35.61
C GLY A 85 36.10 -19.91 -36.26
N LEU A 86 36.75 -21.06 -36.51
CA LEU A 86 36.33 -22.22 -37.31
C LEU A 86 34.99 -22.88 -36.91
N ILE A 87 34.33 -23.53 -37.88
CA ILE A 87 33.00 -24.16 -37.81
C ILE A 87 32.85 -25.20 -36.66
N SER A 88 33.94 -25.84 -36.24
CA SER A 88 33.93 -26.86 -35.18
C SER A 88 33.76 -26.30 -33.76
N SER A 89 34.22 -25.07 -33.48
CA SER A 89 34.00 -24.42 -32.17
C SER A 89 32.57 -23.86 -32.05
N SER A 90 31.94 -23.55 -33.18
CA SER A 90 30.59 -22.97 -33.26
C SER A 90 29.49 -23.97 -32.88
N HIS A 91 29.60 -25.24 -33.26
CA HIS A 91 28.68 -26.32 -32.83
C HIS A 91 28.70 -26.58 -31.32
N LYS A 92 29.89 -26.51 -30.71
CA LYS A 92 30.04 -26.67 -29.26
C LYS A 92 29.40 -25.51 -28.50
N MET A 93 29.47 -24.30 -29.05
CA MET A 93 28.85 -23.11 -28.47
C MET A 93 27.33 -23.11 -28.63
N GLU A 94 26.79 -23.42 -29.80
CA GLU A 94 25.34 -23.51 -30.04
C GLU A 94 24.68 -24.54 -29.09
N LYS A 95 25.34 -25.69 -28.86
CA LYS A 95 24.84 -26.70 -27.90
C LYS A 95 24.83 -26.19 -26.46
N LYS A 96 25.81 -25.36 -26.07
CA LYS A 96 25.85 -24.71 -24.75
C LYS A 96 24.76 -23.65 -24.59
N ILE A 97 24.55 -22.80 -25.59
CA ILE A 97 23.49 -21.78 -25.61
C ILE A 97 22.11 -22.44 -25.55
N CYS A 98 21.87 -23.48 -26.36
CA CYS A 98 20.65 -24.28 -26.30
C CYS A 98 20.41 -24.90 -24.92
N LYS A 99 21.47 -25.43 -24.29
CA LYS A 99 21.38 -26.01 -22.94
C LYS A 99 21.02 -24.93 -21.91
N LYS A 100 21.67 -23.77 -21.97
CA LYS A 100 21.41 -22.64 -21.07
C LYS A 100 20.00 -22.08 -21.26
N LEU A 101 19.51 -21.98 -22.49
CA LEU A 101 18.13 -21.56 -22.77
C LEU A 101 17.11 -22.49 -22.10
N LYS A 102 17.30 -23.81 -22.19
CA LYS A 102 16.43 -24.77 -21.51
C LYS A 102 16.45 -24.61 -19.98
N GLU A 103 17.64 -24.40 -19.42
CA GLU A 103 17.83 -24.19 -17.99
C GLU A 103 17.13 -22.89 -17.50
N VAL A 104 17.28 -21.78 -18.22
CA VAL A 104 16.56 -20.52 -17.95
C VAL A 104 15.05 -20.74 -17.97
N GLN A 105 14.54 -21.45 -18.97
CA GLN A 105 13.11 -21.76 -19.08
C GLN A 105 12.61 -22.67 -17.95
N GLU A 106 13.41 -23.64 -17.53
CA GLU A 106 13.07 -24.53 -16.41
C GLU A 106 13.05 -23.79 -15.07
N ILE A 107 14.02 -22.92 -14.80
CA ILE A 107 13.99 -22.09 -13.59
C ILE A 107 12.80 -21.13 -13.64
N LYS A 108 12.50 -20.53 -14.80
CA LYS A 108 11.36 -19.63 -14.97
C LYS A 108 10.03 -20.31 -14.63
N SER A 109 9.81 -21.55 -15.07
CA SER A 109 8.55 -22.28 -14.81
C SER A 109 8.36 -22.60 -13.31
N LYS A 110 9.45 -22.80 -12.57
CA LYS A 110 9.44 -23.01 -11.11
C LYS A 110 9.21 -21.74 -10.29
N GLY A 111 9.24 -20.56 -10.93
CA GLY A 111 9.14 -19.25 -10.28
C GLY A 111 7.71 -18.75 -10.02
N MET A 112 6.69 -19.53 -10.38
CA MET A 112 5.28 -19.14 -10.23
C MET A 112 4.79 -19.44 -8.81
N PHE A 113 5.24 -18.63 -7.84
CA PHE A 113 4.85 -18.79 -6.45
C PHE A 113 3.51 -18.09 -6.15
N GLU A 114 2.50 -18.86 -5.76
CA GLU A 114 1.26 -18.31 -5.19
C GLU A 114 1.52 -17.68 -3.82
N ILE A 115 2.32 -18.35 -2.98
CA ILE A 115 2.72 -17.91 -1.64
C ILE A 115 4.24 -17.76 -1.61
N VAL A 116 4.74 -16.60 -1.18
CA VAL A 116 6.19 -16.31 -1.13
C VAL A 116 6.79 -16.29 0.29
N ALA A 117 5.93 -16.16 1.30
CA ALA A 117 6.30 -16.09 2.71
C ALA A 117 5.21 -16.74 3.57
N GLU A 118 5.58 -17.22 4.74
CA GLU A 118 4.67 -17.79 5.73
C GLU A 118 4.79 -17.08 7.08
N SER A 119 3.73 -17.17 7.87
CA SER A 119 3.75 -16.68 9.25
C SER A 119 4.69 -17.56 10.08
N ILE A 120 5.54 -16.93 10.89
CA ILE A 120 6.46 -17.66 11.79
C ILE A 120 5.60 -18.29 12.88
N GLY A 121 5.29 -19.58 12.71
CA GLY A 121 4.74 -20.43 13.77
C GLY A 121 5.64 -20.39 15.01
N GLY A 122 5.01 -20.24 16.18
CA GLY A 122 5.63 -19.92 17.46
C GLY A 122 6.91 -20.70 17.80
N GLY A 123 7.91 -19.95 18.25
CA GLY A 123 9.14 -20.44 18.84
C GLY A 123 9.83 -19.29 19.55
N ILE A 124 10.09 -19.48 20.83
CA ILE A 124 10.63 -18.52 21.80
C ILE A 124 11.97 -17.92 21.32
N GLY A 125 12.14 -16.61 21.55
CA GLY A 125 13.45 -16.02 21.80
C GLY A 125 13.97 -15.02 20.76
N GLY A 126 14.23 -13.81 21.23
CA GLY A 126 15.43 -13.07 20.85
C GLY A 126 15.32 -12.06 19.71
N GLY A 127 15.13 -10.79 20.09
CA GLY A 127 16.09 -9.74 19.74
C GLY A 127 16.13 -9.20 18.30
N GLY A 128 15.58 -8.01 18.14
CA GLY A 128 16.38 -6.86 17.68
C GLY A 128 16.41 -6.55 16.19
N GLY A 129 16.02 -5.32 15.87
CA GLY A 129 16.60 -4.55 14.76
C GLY A 129 15.67 -4.34 13.57
N GLY A 130 14.99 -3.20 13.52
CA GLY A 130 14.18 -2.81 12.36
C GLY A 130 13.68 -1.38 12.44
N SER A 131 14.59 -0.45 12.17
CA SER A 131 14.42 0.95 11.75
C SER A 131 13.14 1.68 12.17
N ALA A 132 13.30 2.54 13.17
CA ALA A 132 12.36 3.59 13.54
C ALA A 132 12.01 4.43 12.30
N VAL A 133 10.81 4.21 11.77
CA VAL A 133 10.05 5.31 11.18
C VAL A 133 9.70 6.19 12.37
N LYS A 134 10.26 7.40 12.36
CA LYS A 134 10.06 8.43 13.39
C LYS A 134 8.63 8.41 13.90
N ASP A 135 8.47 8.03 15.16
CA ASP A 135 7.38 8.51 16.00
C ASP A 135 7.41 10.04 15.93
N SER A 136 6.57 10.61 15.07
CA SER A 136 5.86 11.80 15.51
C SER A 136 4.78 11.27 16.44
N ASP A 137 5.04 11.41 17.73
CA ASP A 137 4.13 11.15 18.83
C ASP A 137 2.92 12.11 18.74
N GLU A 138 2.11 11.96 17.70
CA GLU A 138 0.79 12.52 17.57
C GLU A 138 -0.14 11.64 18.42
N GLN A 139 0.12 11.64 19.74
CA GLN A 139 -0.87 11.29 20.75
C GLN A 139 -2.17 11.98 20.34
N THR A 140 -3.10 11.16 19.89
CA THR A 140 -4.31 11.54 19.17
C THR A 140 -5.41 11.60 20.20
N VAL A 141 -5.29 12.63 21.03
CA VAL A 141 -6.07 12.82 22.25
C VAL A 141 -7.56 12.83 21.92
N GLY A 142 -8.31 11.89 22.48
CA GLY A 142 -9.77 11.88 22.50
C GLY A 142 -10.46 10.99 21.46
N LEU A 143 -9.72 10.25 20.63
CA LEU A 143 -10.28 9.30 19.64
C LEU A 143 -10.10 7.83 20.04
N GLU A 144 -9.47 7.56 21.18
CA GLU A 144 -9.07 6.21 21.61
C GLU A 144 -10.28 5.29 21.84
N ALA A 145 -11.39 5.85 22.34
CA ALA A 145 -12.63 5.10 22.54
C ALA A 145 -13.20 4.61 21.21
N VAL A 146 -13.23 5.47 20.19
CA VAL A 146 -13.73 5.11 18.85
C VAL A 146 -12.83 4.06 18.21
N SER A 147 -11.51 4.25 18.27
CA SER A 147 -10.55 3.26 17.77
C SER A 147 -10.68 1.92 18.50
N GLY A 148 -10.94 1.93 19.81
CA GLY A 148 -11.25 0.74 20.60
C GLY A 148 -12.53 0.03 20.14
N LEU A 149 -13.59 0.79 19.79
CA LEU A 149 -14.83 0.23 19.26
C LEU A 149 -14.62 -0.42 17.89
N VAL A 150 -13.92 0.25 16.96
CA VAL A 150 -13.60 -0.32 15.65
C VAL A 150 -12.75 -1.58 15.81
N TRP A 151 -11.75 -1.54 16.68
CA TRP A 151 -10.90 -2.70 16.99
C TRP A 151 -11.71 -3.90 17.50
N ARG A 152 -12.68 -3.67 18.39
CA ARG A 152 -13.60 -4.72 18.84
C ARG A 152 -14.44 -5.26 17.68
N CYS A 153 -14.92 -4.41 16.77
CA CYS A 153 -15.68 -4.86 15.61
C CYS A 153 -14.85 -5.70 14.63
N LEU A 154 -13.54 -5.45 14.52
CA LEU A 154 -12.64 -6.28 13.71
C LEU A 154 -12.41 -7.67 14.30
N THR A 155 -12.53 -7.81 15.62
CA THR A 155 -12.27 -9.07 16.35
C THR A 155 -13.53 -9.91 16.59
N MET A 156 -14.71 -9.29 16.60
CA MET A 156 -15.99 -10.01 16.72
C MET A 156 -16.36 -10.74 15.43
N GLU A 157 -16.94 -11.94 15.52
CA GLU A 157 -17.25 -12.77 14.34
C GLU A 157 -18.41 -12.21 13.51
N ASN A 158 -19.40 -11.55 14.14
CA ASN A 158 -20.67 -11.18 13.52
C ASN A 158 -20.68 -9.84 12.75
N THR A 159 -19.56 -9.12 12.68
CA THR A 159 -19.48 -7.77 12.08
C THR A 159 -18.62 -7.77 10.82
N GLY A 160 -19.23 -7.84 9.65
CA GLY A 160 -18.54 -7.86 8.36
C GLY A 160 -18.17 -6.49 7.80
N ILE A 161 -19.12 -5.56 7.76
CA ILE A 161 -18.94 -4.22 7.18
C ILE A 161 -19.18 -3.14 8.25
N ILE A 162 -18.20 -2.26 8.45
CA ILE A 162 -18.18 -1.22 9.49
C ILE A 162 -18.00 0.14 8.82
N GLY A 163 -18.94 1.06 9.02
CA GLY A 163 -18.89 2.43 8.51
C GLY A 163 -18.60 3.44 9.62
N LEU A 164 -17.53 4.21 9.47
CA LEU A 164 -17.17 5.35 10.30
C LEU A 164 -17.67 6.63 9.63
N TYR A 165 -18.61 7.33 10.26
CA TYR A 165 -19.20 8.54 9.68
C TYR A 165 -19.14 9.73 10.61
N GLY A 166 -19.23 10.94 10.06
CA GLY A 166 -19.13 12.19 10.82
C GLY A 166 -18.67 13.34 9.94
N VAL A 167 -18.68 14.54 10.48
CA VAL A 167 -18.33 15.76 9.73
C VAL A 167 -16.87 15.75 9.25
N GLU A 168 -16.55 16.60 8.28
CA GLU A 168 -15.18 16.78 7.80
C GLU A 168 -14.25 17.23 8.94
N GLY A 169 -13.00 16.77 8.95
CA GLY A 169 -12.00 17.18 9.95
C GLY A 169 -12.17 16.57 11.36
N VAL A 170 -13.19 15.72 11.58
CA VAL A 170 -13.45 15.09 12.90
C VAL A 170 -12.47 13.96 13.28
N GLY A 171 -11.60 13.54 12.37
CA GLY A 171 -10.57 12.52 12.65
C GLY A 171 -10.93 11.07 12.27
N LYS A 172 -11.90 10.87 11.36
CA LYS A 172 -12.27 9.52 10.87
C LYS A 172 -11.08 8.75 10.28
N THR A 173 -10.35 9.38 9.35
CA THR A 173 -9.14 8.81 8.75
C THR A 173 -8.10 8.49 9.81
N THR A 174 -7.92 9.36 10.81
CA THR A 174 -7.02 9.13 11.94
C THR A 174 -7.38 7.87 12.72
N VAL A 175 -8.67 7.66 13.03
CA VAL A 175 -9.16 6.42 13.67
C VAL A 175 -8.86 5.21 12.79
N LEU A 176 -9.16 5.30 11.49
CA LEU A 176 -8.91 4.22 10.54
C LEU A 176 -7.42 3.85 10.50
N THR A 177 -6.53 4.85 10.44
CA THR A 177 -5.07 4.69 10.42
C THR A 177 -4.57 4.03 11.71
N GLN A 178 -5.04 4.48 12.89
CA GLN A 178 -4.65 3.86 14.16
C GLN A 178 -5.00 2.37 14.21
N VAL A 179 -6.21 2.02 13.78
CA VAL A 179 -6.69 0.65 13.77
C VAL A 179 -5.88 -0.21 12.79
N ASN A 180 -5.64 0.30 11.59
CA ASN A 180 -4.79 -0.36 10.59
C ASN A 180 -3.37 -0.58 11.13
N ASN A 181 -2.74 0.44 11.72
CA ASN A 181 -1.39 0.34 12.27
C ASN A 181 -1.32 -0.68 13.42
N ARG A 182 -2.31 -0.66 14.32
CA ARG A 182 -2.43 -1.65 15.39
C ARG A 182 -2.59 -3.07 14.84
N LEU A 183 -3.35 -3.23 13.75
CA LEU A 183 -3.54 -4.52 13.09
C LEU A 183 -2.23 -5.05 12.49
N LEU A 184 -1.46 -4.18 11.83
CA LEU A 184 -0.16 -4.51 11.23
C LEU A 184 0.91 -4.83 12.28
N GLN A 185 0.85 -4.23 13.47
CA GLN A 185 1.78 -4.52 14.57
C GLN A 185 1.50 -5.88 15.24
N GLN A 186 0.28 -6.43 15.11
CA GLN A 186 -0.06 -7.72 15.67
C GLN A 186 0.33 -8.87 14.75
N LYS A 187 1.39 -9.60 15.11
CA LYS A 187 1.92 -10.77 14.38
C LYS A 187 0.88 -11.86 14.09
N ALA A 188 -0.18 -11.96 14.89
CA ALA A 188 -1.24 -12.96 14.76
C ALA A 188 -2.64 -12.32 14.72
N ASN A 189 -2.83 -11.30 13.87
CA ASN A 189 -4.13 -10.65 13.69
C ASN A 189 -5.18 -11.54 12.98
N GLY A 190 -4.75 -12.67 12.40
CA GLY A 190 -5.61 -13.67 11.76
C GLY A 190 -6.16 -13.28 10.38
N PHE A 191 -5.66 -12.19 9.78
CA PHE A 191 -5.94 -11.80 8.40
C PHE A 191 -4.74 -12.13 7.52
N ASP A 192 -4.99 -12.78 6.39
CA ASP A 192 -3.99 -13.04 5.35
C ASP A 192 -3.63 -11.75 4.59
N PHE A 193 -4.61 -10.84 4.44
CA PHE A 193 -4.42 -9.55 3.79
C PHE A 193 -4.96 -8.39 4.62
N VAL A 194 -4.17 -7.31 4.70
CA VAL A 194 -4.57 -6.02 5.23
C VAL A 194 -4.41 -4.99 4.10
N LEU A 195 -5.54 -4.52 3.59
CA LEU A 195 -5.63 -3.73 2.37
C LEU A 195 -6.09 -2.32 2.74
N TRP A 196 -5.29 -1.30 2.41
CA TRP A 196 -5.69 0.10 2.54
C TRP A 196 -5.90 0.69 1.15
N VAL A 197 -7.08 1.25 0.91
CA VAL A 197 -7.46 1.89 -0.36
C VAL A 197 -8.03 3.26 -0.04
N PHE A 198 -7.46 4.30 -0.66
CA PHE A 198 -8.03 5.63 -0.64
C PHE A 198 -9.08 5.77 -1.75
N VAL A 199 -10.31 6.10 -1.39
CA VAL A 199 -11.43 6.33 -2.30
C VAL A 199 -11.46 7.83 -2.59
N SER A 200 -11.16 8.21 -3.83
CA SER A 200 -11.25 9.62 -4.21
C SER A 200 -12.71 10.08 -4.30
N LYS A 201 -12.96 11.37 -4.10
CA LYS A 201 -14.27 12.01 -4.27
C LYS A 201 -14.96 11.66 -5.60
N ASN A 202 -14.19 11.60 -6.68
CA ASN A 202 -14.67 11.02 -7.94
C ASN A 202 -14.36 9.52 -7.87
N LEU A 203 -15.39 8.69 -7.70
CA LEU A 203 -15.20 7.24 -7.61
C LEU A 203 -14.56 6.74 -8.92
N ASN A 204 -13.44 6.05 -8.78
CA ASN A 204 -12.74 5.41 -9.89
C ASN A 204 -12.52 3.94 -9.50
N LEU A 205 -13.37 3.08 -10.04
CA LEU A 205 -13.36 1.66 -9.73
C LEU A 205 -12.06 0.99 -10.19
N GLU A 206 -11.56 1.36 -11.36
CA GLU A 206 -10.28 0.87 -11.88
C GLU A 206 -9.12 1.15 -10.91
N LYS A 207 -9.02 2.37 -10.36
CA LYS A 207 -7.99 2.71 -9.35
C LYS A 207 -8.12 1.89 -8.07
N ILE A 208 -9.36 1.61 -7.64
CA ILE A 208 -9.61 0.73 -6.48
C ILE A 208 -9.10 -0.68 -6.79
N GLN A 209 -9.46 -1.23 -7.95
CA GLN A 209 -9.00 -2.56 -8.38
C GLN A 209 -7.48 -2.63 -8.50
N ASP A 210 -6.86 -1.61 -9.10
CA ASP A 210 -5.40 -1.50 -9.25
C ASP A 210 -4.71 -1.48 -7.88
N THR A 211 -5.22 -0.69 -6.92
CA THR A 211 -4.69 -0.61 -5.56
C THR A 211 -4.82 -1.95 -4.82
N ILE A 212 -5.98 -2.59 -4.93
CA ILE A 212 -6.21 -3.91 -4.33
C ILE A 212 -5.23 -4.94 -4.94
N ARG A 213 -5.09 -4.96 -6.27
CA ARG A 213 -4.19 -5.84 -7.01
C ARG A 213 -2.74 -5.68 -6.58
N GLU A 214 -2.27 -4.45 -6.39
CA GLU A 214 -0.94 -4.18 -5.87
C GLU A 214 -0.74 -4.72 -4.45
N LYS A 215 -1.73 -4.51 -3.58
CA LYS A 215 -1.67 -4.92 -2.16
C LYS A 215 -1.76 -6.43 -1.96
N ILE A 216 -2.52 -7.14 -2.79
CA ILE A 216 -2.52 -8.62 -2.79
C ILE A 216 -1.28 -9.21 -3.48
N GLY A 217 -0.45 -8.38 -4.14
CA GLY A 217 0.76 -8.80 -4.82
C GLY A 217 0.52 -9.62 -6.09
N PHE A 218 -0.63 -9.42 -6.76
CA PHE A 218 -0.96 -10.14 -8.00
C PHE A 218 -0.29 -9.49 -9.20
N LEU A 219 0.49 -10.27 -9.96
CA LEU A 219 1.24 -9.78 -11.10
C LEU A 219 0.74 -10.40 -12.39
N ASP A 220 0.05 -9.58 -13.16
CA ASP A 220 -0.38 -9.89 -14.51
C ASP A 220 0.07 -8.75 -15.44
N ARG A 221 0.85 -9.11 -16.46
CA ARG A 221 1.38 -8.16 -17.45
C ARG A 221 0.27 -7.63 -18.38
N THR A 222 -0.85 -8.35 -18.46
CA THR A 222 -2.03 -7.96 -19.24
C THR A 222 -3.04 -7.15 -18.42
N TRP A 223 -2.76 -6.88 -17.15
CA TRP A 223 -3.70 -6.20 -16.25
C TRP A 223 -4.24 -4.88 -16.79
N THR A 224 -3.39 -4.06 -17.39
CA THR A 224 -3.77 -2.74 -17.92
C THR A 224 -4.67 -2.82 -19.15
N SER A 225 -4.69 -3.96 -19.85
CA SER A 225 -5.58 -4.20 -20.99
C SER A 225 -6.87 -4.93 -20.62
N LYS A 226 -7.04 -5.31 -19.35
CA LYS A 226 -8.23 -6.04 -18.89
C LYS A 226 -9.42 -5.13 -18.66
N THR A 227 -10.62 -5.66 -18.88
CA THR A 227 -11.85 -4.99 -18.50
C THR A 227 -12.02 -4.96 -16.97
N GLU A 228 -12.90 -4.10 -16.48
CA GLU A 228 -13.23 -4.03 -15.05
C GLU A 228 -13.74 -5.39 -14.53
N GLU A 229 -14.52 -6.13 -15.31
CA GLU A 229 -15.06 -7.45 -14.92
C GLU A 229 -13.97 -8.52 -14.83
N GLU A 230 -12.99 -8.50 -15.76
CA GLU A 230 -11.86 -9.42 -15.72
C GLU A 230 -10.95 -9.14 -14.52
N LYS A 231 -10.73 -7.87 -14.20
CA LYS A 231 -10.00 -7.43 -12.99
C LYS A 231 -10.75 -7.87 -11.73
N ALA A 232 -12.06 -7.61 -11.66
CA ALA A 232 -12.92 -8.01 -10.55
C ALA A 232 -12.87 -9.53 -10.31
N SER A 233 -13.00 -10.32 -11.38
CA SER A 233 -12.98 -11.79 -11.31
C SER A 233 -11.67 -12.30 -10.71
N LYS A 234 -10.53 -11.69 -11.06
CA LYS A 234 -9.21 -12.07 -10.52
C LYS A 234 -9.01 -11.66 -9.07
N ILE A 235 -9.46 -10.47 -8.69
CA ILE A 235 -9.44 -10.04 -7.29
C ILE A 235 -10.31 -10.99 -6.44
N PHE A 236 -11.51 -11.31 -6.91
CA PHE A 236 -12.44 -12.19 -6.22
C PHE A 236 -11.88 -13.61 -6.05
N GLU A 237 -11.27 -14.17 -7.10
CA GLU A 237 -10.64 -15.50 -7.07
C GLU A 237 -9.60 -15.63 -5.94
N ILE A 238 -8.85 -14.54 -5.66
CA ILE A 238 -7.80 -14.51 -4.64
C ILE A 238 -8.42 -14.24 -3.26
N LEU A 239 -9.24 -13.20 -3.14
CA LEU A 239 -9.79 -12.76 -1.85
C LEU A 239 -10.82 -13.74 -1.29
N SER A 240 -11.51 -14.54 -2.12
CA SER A 240 -12.46 -15.56 -1.63
C SER A 240 -11.80 -16.73 -0.91
N LYS A 241 -10.49 -16.95 -1.09
CA LYS A 241 -9.72 -18.05 -0.51
C LYS A 241 -8.90 -17.64 0.73
N ARG A 242 -9.04 -16.38 1.15
CA ARG A 242 -8.19 -15.74 2.16
C ARG A 242 -9.03 -14.82 3.02
N ARG A 243 -8.70 -14.75 4.30
CA ARG A 243 -9.32 -13.81 5.23
C ARG A 243 -8.65 -12.45 5.08
N PHE A 244 -9.41 -11.38 4.86
CA PHE A 244 -8.86 -10.04 4.65
C PHE A 244 -9.53 -8.97 5.50
N ALA A 245 -8.79 -7.91 5.80
CA ALA A 245 -9.30 -6.65 6.31
C ALA A 245 -9.07 -5.58 5.24
N LEU A 246 -10.16 -5.02 4.71
CA LEU A 246 -10.15 -3.95 3.72
C LEU A 246 -10.55 -2.63 4.37
N PHE A 247 -9.66 -1.66 4.32
CA PHE A 247 -9.84 -0.29 4.77
C PHE A 247 -10.08 0.61 3.56
N LEU A 248 -11.28 1.17 3.44
CA LEU A 248 -11.63 2.14 2.40
C LEU A 248 -11.71 3.54 3.02
N ASP A 249 -10.72 4.39 2.76
CA ASP A 249 -10.69 5.74 3.31
C ASP A 249 -11.34 6.75 2.37
N ASP A 250 -12.08 7.72 2.93
CA ASP A 250 -12.72 8.85 2.25
C ASP A 250 -13.81 8.44 1.23
N VAL A 251 -14.76 7.61 1.62
CA VAL A 251 -15.87 7.18 0.75
C VAL A 251 -16.96 8.25 0.65
N TRP A 252 -17.16 8.82 -0.54
CA TRP A 252 -18.16 9.86 -0.82
C TRP A 252 -19.50 9.34 -1.33
N GLU A 253 -19.48 8.20 -2.04
CA GLU A 253 -20.65 7.55 -2.63
C GLU A 253 -20.50 6.02 -2.56
N LYS A 254 -21.57 5.26 -2.80
CA LYS A 254 -21.55 3.80 -2.75
C LYS A 254 -20.48 3.20 -3.67
N VAL A 255 -19.56 2.43 -3.09
CA VAL A 255 -18.63 1.58 -3.82
C VAL A 255 -19.28 0.22 -4.09
N ASP A 256 -19.38 -0.16 -5.36
CA ASP A 256 -19.81 -1.50 -5.73
C ASP A 256 -18.68 -2.52 -5.47
N LEU A 257 -18.68 -3.09 -4.27
CA LEU A 257 -17.68 -4.07 -3.83
C LEU A 257 -17.61 -5.29 -4.76
N VAL A 258 -18.74 -5.72 -5.31
CA VAL A 258 -18.80 -6.88 -6.21
C VAL A 258 -18.09 -6.56 -7.52
N LYS A 259 -18.35 -5.39 -8.10
CA LYS A 259 -17.61 -4.91 -9.28
C LYS A 259 -16.14 -4.60 -8.98
N ALA A 260 -15.79 -4.27 -7.74
CA ALA A 260 -14.39 -4.18 -7.32
C ALA A 260 -13.72 -5.55 -7.18
N GLY A 261 -14.47 -6.66 -7.25
CA GLY A 261 -13.99 -8.02 -7.02
C GLY A 261 -13.83 -8.38 -5.55
N VAL A 262 -14.34 -7.55 -4.63
CA VAL A 262 -14.26 -7.79 -3.18
C VAL A 262 -15.43 -8.70 -2.77
N PRO A 263 -15.16 -9.92 -2.29
CA PRO A 263 -16.22 -10.80 -1.81
C PRO A 263 -16.88 -10.19 -0.55
N PRO A 264 -18.21 -10.34 -0.38
CA PRO A 264 -18.90 -9.84 0.79
C PRO A 264 -18.40 -10.55 2.07
N PRO A 265 -18.14 -9.82 3.15
CA PRO A 265 -17.85 -10.41 4.45
C PRO A 265 -19.00 -11.31 4.95
N ASP A 266 -18.66 -12.50 5.42
CA ASP A 266 -19.60 -13.45 6.02
C ASP A 266 -18.98 -14.20 7.21
N ALA A 267 -19.79 -15.02 7.88
CA ALA A 267 -19.37 -15.78 9.07
C ALA A 267 -18.31 -16.86 8.77
N GLN A 268 -18.24 -17.34 7.52
CA GLN A 268 -17.28 -18.37 7.11
C GLN A 268 -15.92 -17.76 6.76
N ASN A 269 -15.90 -16.72 5.92
CA ASN A 269 -14.68 -16.06 5.49
C ASN A 269 -14.08 -15.15 6.58
N ARG A 270 -14.91 -14.65 7.50
CA ARG A 270 -14.52 -13.81 8.65
C ARG A 270 -13.72 -12.56 8.24
N SER A 271 -13.82 -12.15 6.97
CA SER A 271 -13.22 -10.95 6.44
C SER A 271 -13.92 -9.71 6.97
N LYS A 272 -13.26 -8.56 6.90
CA LYS A 272 -13.77 -7.29 7.41
C LYS A 272 -13.60 -6.20 6.38
N ILE A 273 -14.59 -5.32 6.28
CA ILE A 273 -14.50 -4.08 5.52
C ILE A 273 -14.76 -2.95 6.50
N VAL A 274 -13.85 -1.99 6.57
CA VAL A 274 -13.98 -0.79 7.39
C VAL A 274 -13.83 0.41 6.46
N PHE A 275 -14.73 1.37 6.53
CA PHE A 275 -14.64 2.55 5.68
C PHE A 275 -14.97 3.83 6.43
N THR A 276 -14.45 4.95 5.94
CA THR A 276 -14.76 6.29 6.45
C THR A 276 -15.62 7.05 5.45
N THR A 277 -16.57 7.86 5.91
CA THR A 277 -17.42 8.68 5.06
C THR A 277 -17.90 9.94 5.78
N CYS A 278 -18.26 10.98 5.04
CA CYS A 278 -18.93 12.17 5.60
C CYS A 278 -20.46 12.01 5.66
N SER A 279 -21.02 10.92 5.11
CA SER A 279 -22.47 10.72 4.99
C SER A 279 -22.92 9.45 5.70
N GLU A 280 -23.88 9.59 6.63
CA GLU A 280 -24.53 8.41 7.22
C GLU A 280 -25.32 7.60 6.17
N GLU A 281 -25.79 8.25 5.11
CA GLU A 281 -26.54 7.58 4.04
C GLU A 281 -25.65 6.61 3.27
N VAL A 282 -24.40 7.00 2.99
CA VAL A 282 -23.39 6.10 2.38
C VAL A 282 -23.19 4.85 3.24
N CYS A 283 -23.29 4.96 4.56
CA CYS A 283 -23.25 3.77 5.42
C CYS A 283 -24.42 2.80 5.19
N LYS A 284 -25.62 3.31 4.86
CA LYS A 284 -26.77 2.47 4.48
C LYS A 284 -26.58 1.86 3.10
N GLU A 285 -26.16 2.66 2.13
CA GLU A 285 -25.94 2.23 0.75
C GLU A 285 -24.86 1.13 0.62
N MET A 286 -23.80 1.24 1.44
CA MET A 286 -22.75 0.24 1.59
C MET A 286 -23.16 -0.97 2.45
N SER A 287 -24.40 -1.00 2.94
CA SER A 287 -24.94 -2.07 3.80
C SER A 287 -24.07 -2.30 5.05
N ALA A 288 -23.57 -1.23 5.67
CA ALA A 288 -22.77 -1.33 6.89
C ALA A 288 -23.63 -1.91 8.03
N GLN A 289 -23.15 -3.02 8.59
CA GLN A 289 -23.78 -3.72 9.71
C GLN A 289 -23.56 -2.97 11.02
N THR A 290 -22.39 -2.34 11.15
CA THR A 290 -22.07 -1.45 12.27
C THR A 290 -21.79 -0.05 11.74
N LYS A 291 -22.44 0.95 12.32
CA LYS A 291 -22.21 2.36 12.01
C LYS A 291 -21.70 3.05 13.26
N ILE A 292 -20.56 3.71 13.15
CA ILE A 292 -19.89 4.39 14.25
C ILE A 292 -19.79 5.87 13.89
N LYS A 293 -20.53 6.71 14.61
CA LYS A 293 -20.41 8.15 14.47
C LYS A 293 -19.16 8.62 15.21
N VAL A 294 -18.26 9.30 14.49
CA VAL A 294 -17.13 10.00 15.07
C VAL A 294 -17.60 11.40 15.40
N GLU A 295 -17.74 11.67 16.69
CA GLU A 295 -18.19 12.96 17.22
C GLU A 295 -17.02 13.93 17.37
N LYS A 296 -17.35 15.22 17.40
CA LYS A 296 -16.40 16.28 17.76
C LYS A 296 -15.82 16.04 19.16
N LEU A 297 -14.62 16.55 19.40
CA LEU A 297 -14.01 16.48 20.71
C LEU A 297 -14.81 17.30 21.72
N ALA A 298 -15.02 16.73 22.92
CA ALA A 298 -15.48 17.48 24.07
C ALA A 298 -14.51 18.61 24.41
N TRP A 299 -15.01 19.69 25.00
CA TRP A 299 -14.26 20.93 25.26
C TRP A 299 -12.90 20.69 25.92
N GLU A 300 -12.84 19.82 26.93
CA GLU A 300 -11.60 19.54 27.68
C GLU A 300 -10.54 18.95 26.75
N ARG A 301 -10.91 17.95 25.93
CA ARG A 301 -10.02 17.31 24.96
C ARG A 301 -9.64 18.23 23.81
N ALA A 302 -10.60 19.03 23.34
CA ALA A 302 -10.38 20.03 22.29
C ALA A 302 -9.36 21.08 22.75
N TRP A 303 -9.52 21.59 23.98
CA TRP A 303 -8.64 22.59 24.57
C TRP A 303 -7.24 22.03 24.80
N ASP A 304 -7.13 20.79 25.30
CA ASP A 304 -5.83 20.13 25.46
C ASP A 304 -5.10 19.93 24.13
N LEU A 305 -5.82 19.49 23.09
CA LEU A 305 -5.26 19.34 21.75
C LEU A 305 -4.79 20.68 21.17
N PHE A 306 -5.57 21.75 21.38
CA PHE A 306 -5.21 23.10 20.94
C PHE A 306 -3.94 23.59 21.64
N LYS A 307 -3.91 23.57 22.98
CA LYS A 307 -2.73 23.97 23.77
C LYS A 307 -1.48 23.21 23.38
N LYS A 308 -1.59 21.89 23.14
CA LYS A 308 -0.47 21.06 22.69
C LYS A 308 0.14 21.58 21.39
N ASN A 309 -0.69 22.06 20.46
CA ASN A 309 -0.22 22.55 19.16
C ASN A 309 0.23 24.02 19.17
N VAL A 310 -0.29 24.83 20.09
CA VAL A 310 0.18 26.21 20.33
C VAL A 310 1.51 26.22 21.09
N GLY A 311 1.68 25.30 22.04
CA GLY A 311 2.72 25.36 23.05
C GLY A 311 2.20 26.03 24.33
N GLU A 312 2.35 25.34 25.46
CA GLU A 312 1.81 25.79 26.74
C GLU A 312 2.45 27.11 27.22
N ASP A 313 3.73 27.32 26.91
CA ASP A 313 4.45 28.55 27.21
C ASP A 313 3.88 29.75 26.45
N THR A 314 3.49 29.58 25.18
CA THR A 314 2.87 30.64 24.38
C THR A 314 1.51 31.02 24.95
N VAL A 315 0.68 30.04 25.33
CA VAL A 315 -0.63 30.30 25.95
C VAL A 315 -0.49 31.02 27.30
N LYS A 316 0.54 30.68 28.09
CA LYS A 316 0.80 31.27 29.40
C LYS A 316 1.64 32.56 29.37
N SER A 317 2.12 32.96 28.20
CA SER A 317 3.03 34.11 28.06
C SER A 317 2.40 35.44 28.48
N HIS A 318 1.07 35.56 28.47
CA HIS A 318 0.35 36.74 28.93
C HIS A 318 -1.07 36.39 29.44
N PRO A 319 -1.58 36.99 30.53
CA PRO A 319 -2.92 36.70 31.06
C PRO A 319 -4.06 36.89 30.06
N ASP A 320 -3.98 37.94 29.23
CA ASP A 320 -4.98 38.20 28.18
C ASP A 320 -4.89 37.21 27.00
N ILE A 321 -3.72 36.61 26.74
CA ILE A 321 -3.58 35.59 25.69
C ILE A 321 -4.34 34.34 26.08
N ALA A 322 -4.27 33.91 27.33
CA ALA A 322 -4.95 32.70 27.79
C ALA A 322 -6.47 32.75 27.55
N LYS A 323 -7.11 33.91 27.79
CA LYS A 323 -8.55 34.11 27.55
C LYS A 323 -8.89 34.07 26.06
N VAL A 324 -8.18 34.86 25.25
CA VAL A 324 -8.43 34.92 23.80
C VAL A 324 -8.11 33.57 23.12
N ALA A 325 -7.12 32.84 23.61
CA ALA A 325 -6.77 31.51 23.12
C ALA A 325 -7.91 30.49 23.31
N GLN A 326 -8.63 30.56 24.44
CA GLN A 326 -9.81 29.73 24.65
C GLN A 326 -10.93 30.09 23.68
N GLU A 327 -11.15 31.38 23.41
CA GLU A 327 -12.15 31.82 22.42
C GLU A 327 -11.80 31.35 21.00
N VAL A 328 -10.52 31.44 20.61
CA VAL A 328 -10.01 30.91 19.35
C VAL A 328 -10.21 29.39 19.26
N ALA A 329 -9.89 28.64 20.32
CA ALA A 329 -10.13 27.20 20.36
C ALA A 329 -11.62 26.85 20.27
N ALA A 330 -12.50 27.63 20.91
CA ALA A 330 -13.95 27.44 20.82
C ALA A 330 -14.46 27.62 19.38
N ARG A 331 -13.86 28.53 18.60
CA ARG A 331 -14.18 28.68 17.17
C ARG A 331 -13.79 27.48 16.31
N CYS A 332 -12.92 26.60 16.81
CA CYS A 332 -12.57 25.36 16.12
C CYS A 332 -13.65 24.27 16.28
N ASP A 333 -14.68 24.50 17.10
CA ASP A 333 -15.89 23.66 17.21
C ASP A 333 -15.56 22.17 17.48
N GLY A 334 -14.53 21.94 18.31
CA GLY A 334 -14.07 20.61 18.70
C GLY A 334 -13.53 19.75 17.54
N LEU A 335 -13.26 20.32 16.35
CA LEU A 335 -12.73 19.58 15.21
C LEU A 335 -11.20 19.44 15.33
N PRO A 336 -10.66 18.20 15.44
CA PRO A 336 -9.22 17.98 15.54
C PRO A 336 -8.40 18.67 14.46
N LEU A 337 -8.84 18.62 13.20
CA LEU A 337 -8.12 19.27 12.10
C LEU A 337 -8.02 20.79 12.31
N ALA A 338 -9.12 21.46 12.66
CA ALA A 338 -9.12 22.90 12.90
C ALA A 338 -8.24 23.29 14.10
N LEU A 339 -8.36 22.54 15.21
CA LEU A 339 -7.59 22.78 16.43
C LEU A 339 -6.07 22.64 16.20
N VAL A 340 -5.65 21.61 15.47
CA VAL A 340 -4.24 21.40 15.12
C VAL A 340 -3.74 22.50 14.19
N THR A 341 -4.50 22.80 13.13
CA THR A 341 -4.11 23.80 12.13
C THR A 341 -3.99 25.20 12.73
N ILE A 342 -5.01 25.66 13.47
CA ILE A 342 -4.98 27.00 14.09
C ILE A 342 -3.98 27.02 15.23
N GLY A 343 -3.93 25.97 16.06
CA GLY A 343 -2.97 25.88 17.15
C GLY A 343 -1.53 26.07 16.68
N ARG A 344 -1.12 25.36 15.61
CA ARG A 344 0.20 25.51 14.99
C ARG A 344 0.44 26.91 14.43
N ALA A 345 -0.57 27.51 13.80
CA ALA A 345 -0.47 28.88 13.28
C ALA A 345 -0.30 29.93 14.40
N MET A 346 -0.86 29.66 15.58
CA MET A 346 -0.76 30.53 16.74
C MET A 346 0.49 30.30 17.59
N ALA A 347 1.28 29.26 17.33
CA ALA A 347 2.38 28.84 18.20
C ALA A 347 3.48 29.91 18.39
N SER A 348 3.69 30.79 17.40
CA SER A 348 4.66 31.87 17.44
C SER A 348 4.08 33.24 17.83
N LYS A 349 2.78 33.33 18.10
CA LYS A 349 2.07 34.59 18.39
C LYS A 349 2.16 34.94 19.86
N LYS A 350 2.89 36.01 20.18
CA LYS A 350 3.30 36.36 21.55
C LYS A 350 2.59 37.59 22.11
N THR A 351 1.79 38.29 21.30
CA THR A 351 1.10 39.51 21.74
C THR A 351 -0.42 39.30 21.81
N PRO A 352 -1.14 39.88 22.80
CA PRO A 352 -2.59 39.78 22.84
C PRO A 352 -3.29 40.31 21.58
N GLN A 353 -2.70 41.27 20.87
CA GLN A 353 -3.28 41.83 19.65
C GLN A 353 -3.32 40.80 18.52
N GLU A 354 -2.23 40.05 18.29
CA GLU A 354 -2.18 38.99 17.26
C GLU A 354 -3.27 37.92 17.48
N TRP A 355 -3.56 37.59 18.74
CA TRP A 355 -4.61 36.65 19.11
C TRP A 355 -6.02 37.21 18.85
N ARG A 356 -6.25 38.50 19.15
CA ARG A 356 -7.53 39.17 18.87
C ARG A 356 -7.76 39.30 17.36
N ASP A 357 -6.71 39.59 16.59
CA ASP A 357 -6.78 39.69 15.13
C ASP A 357 -7.15 38.32 14.53
N ALA A 358 -6.51 37.23 14.99
CA ALA A 358 -6.85 35.88 14.58
C ALA A 358 -8.31 35.53 14.93
N LEU A 359 -8.76 35.85 16.15
CA LEU A 359 -10.13 35.63 16.58
C LEU A 359 -11.13 36.42 15.72
N TYR A 360 -10.82 37.68 15.39
CA TYR A 360 -11.64 38.51 14.53
C TYR A 360 -11.80 37.87 13.15
N ILE A 361 -10.69 37.45 12.51
CA ILE A 361 -10.71 36.77 11.22
C ILE A 361 -11.58 35.51 11.26
N LEU A 362 -11.42 34.67 12.29
CA LEU A 362 -12.22 33.46 12.46
C LEU A 362 -13.71 33.77 12.69
N SER A 363 -14.02 34.89 13.34
CA SER A 363 -15.40 35.30 13.63
C SER A 363 -16.12 35.92 12.43
N THR A 364 -15.38 36.54 11.52
CA THR A 364 -15.92 37.16 10.30
C THR A 364 -15.91 36.22 9.09
N SER A 365 -15.27 35.05 9.21
CA SER A 365 -15.23 34.06 8.15
C SER A 365 -16.57 33.31 8.03
N PRO A 366 -17.03 32.96 6.81
CA PRO A 366 -18.26 32.17 6.64
C PRO A 366 -18.20 30.83 7.38
N PRO A 367 -19.35 30.31 7.88
CA PRO A 367 -19.39 29.02 8.60
C PRO A 367 -18.94 27.81 7.76
N ASN A 368 -18.95 27.91 6.43
CA ASN A 368 -18.41 26.92 5.49
C ASN A 368 -17.00 27.25 4.97
N PHE A 369 -16.33 28.24 5.56
CA PHE A 369 -14.95 28.58 5.22
C PHE A 369 -14.02 27.59 5.91
N SER A 370 -13.61 26.54 5.19
CA SER A 370 -12.58 25.63 5.67
C SER A 370 -11.39 26.46 6.15
N VAL A 371 -11.03 26.32 7.42
CA VAL A 371 -9.86 26.95 8.06
C VAL A 371 -8.59 26.80 7.20
N LEU A 372 -8.54 25.78 6.36
CA LEU A 372 -7.52 25.52 5.32
C LEU A 372 -7.30 26.69 4.34
N LYS A 373 -8.32 27.49 4.00
CA LYS A 373 -8.19 28.61 3.05
C LYS A 373 -7.55 29.87 3.65
N LEU A 374 -7.38 29.95 4.98
CA LEU A 374 -6.71 31.08 5.63
C LEU A 374 -5.18 31.00 5.55
N LEU A 375 -4.62 29.82 5.25
CA LEU A 375 -3.17 29.60 5.25
C LEU A 375 -2.51 29.69 3.87
N ASP A 376 -3.29 29.71 2.77
CA ASP A 376 -2.76 29.93 1.40
C ASP A 376 -2.52 31.41 1.06
N ARG A 377 -2.63 32.31 2.04
CA ARG A 377 -2.50 33.77 1.84
C ARG A 377 -1.39 34.46 2.63
N ASN A 378 -0.41 33.72 3.18
CA ASN A 378 0.79 34.32 3.77
C ASN A 378 2.06 33.67 3.24
#